data_AF-A0A921FX67-F1
#
_entry.id   AF-A0A921FX67-F1
#
_cell.length_a   1.000
_cell.length_b   1.000
_cell.length_c   1.000
_cell.angle_alpha   90.00
_cell.angle_beta   90.00
_cell.angle_gamma   90.00
#
_symmetry.space_group_name_H-M   'P 1'
#
loop_
_entity.id
_entity.type
_entity.pdbx_description
1 polymer ?
#
loop_
_entity_poly.entity_id
_entity_poly.type
_entity_poly.pdbx_seq_one_letter_code
_entity_poly.pdbx_strand_id
1 'polypeptide(L)'
;MSMYITVFLRIMLLLSLAVMVFDYLRVEQLFIQMDRGFIDGFEVFINRWPGFIFIIIAILFVIINAVQFILVRRNKHSILNAFLAAEYDVSDERAVQITHKAVSNAFVIILVYSFFIIGSYMFIPNYFVDYIWYPLFTTASIPIVGLLTYLISFKVLQHK
;
A
#
# COMPACT_ATOMS: atom_id res chain seq x y z
N MET A 1 9.31 -15.70 8.61
CA MET A 1 8.02 -16.07 7.98
C MET A 1 6.95 -14.99 8.19
N SER A 2 6.86 -14.37 9.39
CA SER A 2 5.96 -13.24 9.66
C SER A 2 6.05 -12.09 8.64
N MET A 3 7.25 -11.55 8.39
CA MET A 3 7.42 -10.31 7.62
C MET A 3 6.94 -10.41 6.16
N TYR A 4 7.18 -11.53 5.47
CA TYR A 4 6.76 -11.70 4.08
C TYR A 4 5.22 -11.70 3.96
N ILE A 5 4.54 -12.34 4.91
CA ILE A 5 3.08 -12.42 4.95
C ILE A 5 2.50 -11.04 5.28
N THR A 6 3.09 -10.30 6.21
CA THR A 6 2.59 -8.98 6.61
C THR A 6 2.78 -7.94 5.50
N VAL A 7 3.95 -7.92 4.85
CA VAL A 7 4.22 -7.07 3.68
C VAL A 7 3.27 -7.40 2.54
N PHE A 8 3.08 -8.69 2.23
CA PHE A 8 2.14 -9.13 1.21
C PHE A 8 0.70 -8.66 1.51
N LEU A 9 0.23 -8.84 2.74
CA LEU A 9 -1.10 -8.41 3.15
C LEU A 9 -1.29 -6.89 3.06
N ARG A 10 -0.27 -6.09 3.35
CA ARG A 10 -0.34 -4.64 3.17
C ARG A 10 -0.43 -4.23 1.70
N ILE A 11 0.34 -4.89 0.84
CA ILE A 11 0.23 -4.68 -0.61
C ILE A 11 -1.19 -5.04 -1.08
N MET A 12 -1.72 -6.18 -0.64
CA MET A 12 -3.10 -6.58 -0.95
C MET A 12 -4.14 -5.59 -0.39
N LEU A 13 -3.91 -5.03 0.81
CA LEU A 13 -4.78 -4.02 1.41
C LEU A 13 -4.81 -2.73 0.57
N LEU A 14 -3.65 -2.26 0.12
CA LEU A 14 -3.52 -1.08 -0.74
C LEU A 14 -4.18 -1.30 -2.12
N LEU A 15 -3.98 -2.48 -2.72
CA LEU A 15 -4.59 -2.83 -4.00
C LEU A 15 -6.11 -2.96 -3.88
N SER A 16 -6.60 -3.65 -2.85
CA SER A 16 -8.04 -3.81 -2.64
C SER A 16 -8.73 -2.48 -2.33
N LEU A 17 -8.07 -1.58 -1.59
CA LEU A 17 -8.55 -0.21 -1.40
C LEU A 17 -8.65 0.54 -2.72
N ALA A 18 -7.61 0.49 -3.55
CA ALA A 18 -7.62 1.14 -4.86
C ALA A 18 -8.77 0.61 -5.75
N VAL A 19 -8.93 -0.72 -5.83
CA VAL A 19 -10.00 -1.34 -6.62
C VAL A 19 -11.39 -1.01 -6.06
N MET A 20 -11.54 -0.96 -4.73
CA MET A 20 -12.81 -0.58 -4.10
C MET A 20 -13.25 0.84 -4.45
N VAL A 21 -12.30 1.78 -4.50
CA VAL A 21 -12.59 3.20 -4.79
C VAL A 21 -12.71 3.46 -6.29
N PHE A 22 -12.19 2.56 -7.14
CA PHE A 22 -12.16 2.74 -8.59
C PHE A 22 -13.54 2.97 -9.22
N ASP A 23 -14.53 2.14 -8.89
CA ASP A 23 -15.88 2.26 -9.47
C ASP A 23 -16.52 3.61 -9.11
N TYR A 24 -16.30 4.11 -7.89
CA TYR A 24 -16.79 5.41 -7.47
C TYR A 24 -16.13 6.55 -8.27
N LEU A 25 -14.81 6.51 -8.42
CA LEU A 25 -14.08 7.52 -9.20
C LEU A 25 -14.44 7.46 -10.69
N ARG A 26 -14.74 6.28 -11.23
CA ARG A 26 -15.21 6.12 -12.60
C ARG A 26 -16.58 6.74 -12.83
N VAL A 27 -17.48 6.66 -11.85
CA VAL A 27 -18.79 7.35 -11.91
C VAL A 27 -18.59 8.87 -11.94
N GLU A 28 -17.74 9.41 -11.07
CA GLU A 28 -17.40 10.84 -11.07
C GLU A 28 -16.77 11.29 -12.40
N GLN A 29 -15.84 10.49 -12.94
CA GLN A 29 -15.24 10.74 -14.25
C GLN A 29 -16.30 10.87 -15.35
N LEU A 30 -17.31 10.01 -15.33
CA LEU A 30 -18.39 10.03 -16.32
C LEU A 30 -19.29 11.25 -16.19
N PHE A 31 -19.60 11.70 -14.96
CA PHE A 31 -20.31 12.97 -14.78
C PHE A 31 -19.52 14.15 -15.35
N ILE A 32 -18.20 14.18 -15.12
CA ILE A 32 -17.32 15.21 -15.70
C ILE A 32 -17.31 15.14 -17.24
N GLN A 33 -17.33 13.94 -17.82
CA GLN A 33 -17.43 13.76 -19.28
C GLN A 33 -18.81 14.23 -19.80
N MET A 34 -19.89 13.94 -19.10
CA MET A 34 -21.23 14.41 -19.47
C MET A 34 -21.29 15.94 -19.50
N ASP A 35 -20.72 16.60 -18.49
CA ASP A 35 -20.62 18.07 -18.42
C ASP A 35 -19.80 18.67 -19.57
N ARG A 36 -18.87 17.89 -20.15
CA ARG A 36 -18.05 18.28 -21.31
C ARG A 36 -18.72 18.00 -22.66
N GLY A 37 -19.95 17.51 -22.67
CA GLY A 37 -20.74 17.28 -23.89
C GLY A 37 -20.53 15.92 -24.55
N PHE A 38 -19.94 14.95 -23.85
CA PHE A 38 -19.99 13.55 -24.29
C PHE A 38 -21.43 13.03 -24.12
N ILE A 39 -21.95 12.26 -25.09
CA ILE A 39 -23.37 11.87 -25.17
C ILE A 39 -23.61 10.35 -25.11
N ASP A 40 -22.57 9.54 -25.23
CA ASP A 40 -22.67 8.08 -25.29
C ASP A 40 -21.83 7.42 -24.18
N GLY A 41 -22.24 6.22 -23.74
CA GLY A 41 -21.40 5.34 -22.90
C GLY A 41 -21.50 5.53 -21.39
N PHE A 42 -22.55 6.16 -20.87
CA PHE A 42 -22.73 6.47 -19.44
C PHE A 42 -23.37 5.36 -18.59
N GLU A 43 -23.20 4.10 -18.96
CA GLU A 43 -23.65 3.00 -18.12
C GLU A 43 -22.52 2.52 -17.20
N VAL A 44 -22.68 2.71 -15.88
CA VAL A 44 -21.80 2.11 -14.88
C VAL A 44 -22.58 1.30 -13.89
N PHE A 45 -22.16 0.04 -13.77
CA PHE A 45 -22.60 -0.84 -12.71
C PHE A 45 -21.61 -0.77 -11.55
N ILE A 46 -22.04 -0.22 -10.41
CA ILE A 46 -21.23 -0.22 -9.19
C ILE A 46 -21.35 -1.61 -8.56
N ASN A 47 -20.23 -2.34 -8.53
CA ASN A 47 -20.20 -3.65 -7.93
C ASN A 47 -19.76 -3.59 -6.46
N ARG A 48 -20.35 -4.43 -5.61
CA ARG A 48 -20.04 -4.47 -4.18
C ARG A 48 -18.93 -5.45 -3.82
N TRP A 49 -18.58 -6.39 -4.70
CA TRP A 49 -17.53 -7.38 -4.42
C TRP A 49 -16.16 -6.77 -4.07
N PRO A 50 -15.70 -5.65 -4.66
CA PRO A 50 -14.42 -5.05 -4.27
C PRO A 50 -14.39 -4.64 -2.81
N GLY A 51 -15.51 -4.10 -2.30
CA GLY A 51 -15.67 -3.75 -0.90
C GLY A 51 -15.61 -4.97 0.03
N PHE A 52 -16.23 -6.08 -0.36
CA PHE A 52 -16.13 -7.33 0.42
C PHE A 52 -14.69 -7.87 0.46
N ILE A 53 -13.94 -7.80 -0.64
CA ILE A 53 -12.53 -8.21 -0.66
C ILE A 53 -11.69 -7.33 0.25
N PHE A 54 -11.87 -6.00 0.20
CA PHE A 54 -11.18 -5.08 1.09
C PHE A 54 -11.45 -5.40 2.56
N ILE A 55 -12.72 -5.62 2.94
CA ILE A 55 -13.12 -5.97 4.31
C ILE A 55 -12.44 -7.26 4.77
N ILE A 56 -12.45 -8.31 3.93
CA ILE A 56 -11.81 -9.59 4.26
C ILE A 56 -10.32 -9.40 4.51
N ILE A 57 -9.62 -8.69 3.62
CA ILE A 57 -8.17 -8.44 3.74
C ILE A 57 -7.88 -7.58 4.98
N ALA A 58 -8.70 -6.57 5.26
CA ALA A 58 -8.56 -5.71 6.43
C ALA A 58 -8.71 -6.49 7.74
N ILE A 59 -9.71 -7.37 7.83
CA ILE A 59 -9.92 -8.25 8.99
C ILE A 59 -8.71 -9.17 9.19
N LEU A 60 -8.23 -9.82 8.13
CA LEU A 60 -7.04 -10.67 8.19
C LEU A 60 -5.81 -9.89 8.67
N PHE A 61 -5.62 -8.68 8.15
CA PHE A 61 -4.51 -7.81 8.53
C PHE A 61 -4.59 -7.42 10.02
N VAL A 62 -5.76 -7.05 10.52
CA VAL A 62 -5.97 -6.72 11.94
C VAL A 62 -5.70 -7.92 12.84
N ILE A 63 -6.23 -9.10 12.50
CA ILE A 63 -6.01 -10.33 13.28
C ILE A 63 -4.53 -10.65 13.36
N ILE A 64 -3.80 -10.61 12.25
CA ILE A 64 -2.36 -10.93 12.23
C ILE A 64 -1.56 -9.92 13.07
N ASN A 65 -1.85 -8.62 12.97
CA ASN A 65 -1.18 -7.63 13.82
C ASN A 65 -1.49 -7.83 15.29
N ALA A 66 -2.74 -8.16 15.64
CA ALA A 66 -3.14 -8.42 17.03
C ALA A 66 -2.44 -9.66 17.59
N VAL A 67 -2.42 -10.77 16.85
CA VAL A 67 -1.71 -12.00 17.25
C VAL A 67 -0.22 -11.72 17.47
N GLN A 68 0.42 -11.00 16.55
CA GLN A 68 1.84 -10.70 16.67
C GLN A 68 2.16 -9.75 17.82
N PHE A 69 1.33 -8.73 18.05
CA PHE A 69 1.48 -7.86 19.21
C PHE A 69 1.42 -8.65 20.53
N ILE A 70 0.50 -9.61 20.64
CA ILE A 70 0.40 -10.50 21.81
C ILE A 70 1.67 -11.36 21.97
N LEU A 71 2.20 -11.92 20.87
CA LEU A 71 3.41 -12.73 20.89
C LEU A 71 4.65 -11.91 21.30
N VAL A 72 4.80 -10.71 20.75
CA VAL A 72 5.89 -9.78 21.09
C VAL A 72 5.81 -9.39 22.56
N ARG A 73 4.62 -9.02 23.06
CA ARG A 73 4.42 -8.67 24.48
C ARG A 73 4.75 -9.80 25.45
N ARG A 74 4.62 -11.06 25.03
CA ARG A 74 4.98 -12.22 25.84
C ARG A 74 6.49 -12.49 25.85
N ASN A 75 7.26 -11.92 24.93
CA ASN A 75 8.68 -12.18 24.81
C ASN A 75 9.50 -11.21 25.68
N LYS A 76 10.31 -11.75 26.60
CA LYS A 76 11.04 -10.93 27.59
C LYS A 76 12.19 -10.11 27.00
N HIS A 77 12.72 -10.54 25.85
CA HIS A 77 13.86 -9.89 25.19
C HIS A 77 13.44 -8.83 24.17
N SER A 78 12.15 -8.72 23.86
CA SER A 78 11.71 -7.81 22.82
C SER A 78 11.72 -6.34 23.26
N ILE A 79 12.17 -5.46 22.37
CA ILE A 79 12.19 -4.02 22.58
C ILE A 79 10.80 -3.46 22.20
N LEU A 80 9.86 -3.48 23.15
CA LEU A 80 8.47 -3.07 22.91
C LEU A 80 8.33 -1.65 22.38
N ASN A 81 9.21 -0.73 22.79
CA ASN A 81 9.20 0.66 22.32
C ASN A 81 9.54 0.82 20.83
N ALA A 82 10.17 -0.20 20.22
CA ALA A 82 10.47 -0.23 18.80
C ALA A 82 9.38 -0.92 17.97
N PHE A 83 8.34 -1.48 18.61
CA PHE A 83 7.26 -2.18 17.93
C PHE A 83 6.25 -1.19 17.36
N LEU A 84 6.26 -1.03 16.04
CA LEU A 84 5.29 -0.21 15.31
C LEU A 84 4.23 -1.08 14.62
N ALA A 85 4.64 -2.22 14.08
CA ALA A 85 3.76 -3.18 13.42
C ALA A 85 4.40 -4.56 13.34
N ALA A 86 3.58 -5.55 12.96
CA ALA A 86 3.94 -6.94 12.75
C ALA A 86 5.17 -7.19 11.84
N GLU A 87 5.49 -6.28 10.93
CA GLU A 87 6.64 -6.38 10.03
C GLU A 87 7.98 -5.92 10.65
N TYR A 88 7.94 -5.22 11.79
CA TYR A 88 9.13 -4.71 12.46
C TYR A 88 9.68 -5.80 13.38
N ASP A 89 10.93 -6.20 13.11
CA ASP A 89 11.59 -7.17 13.97
C ASP A 89 12.17 -6.47 15.20
N VAL A 90 11.57 -6.78 16.34
CA VAL A 90 11.94 -6.23 17.66
C VAL A 90 12.49 -7.30 18.60
N SER A 91 12.87 -8.45 18.05
CA SER A 91 13.42 -9.57 18.82
C SER A 91 14.68 -9.16 19.58
N ASP A 92 15.64 -8.55 18.88
CA ASP A 92 16.96 -8.17 19.39
C ASP A 92 17.46 -6.83 18.81
N GLU A 93 18.49 -6.22 19.41
CA GLU A 93 19.07 -4.95 18.96
C GLU A 93 19.58 -4.99 17.51
N ARG A 94 20.21 -6.11 17.10
CA ARG A 94 20.68 -6.28 15.72
C ARG A 94 19.52 -6.26 14.72
N ALA A 95 18.41 -6.91 15.06
CA ALA A 95 17.22 -6.96 14.21
C ALA A 95 16.58 -5.57 14.07
N VAL A 96 16.55 -4.80 15.16
CA VAL A 96 16.09 -3.40 15.15
C VAL A 96 16.97 -2.53 14.26
N GLN A 97 18.31 -2.66 14.34
CA GLN A 97 19.23 -1.91 13.48
C GLN A 97 19.07 -2.26 11.99
N ILE A 98 18.91 -3.53 11.66
CA ILE A 98 18.64 -3.98 10.28
C ILE A 98 17.33 -3.39 9.77
N THR A 99 16.27 -3.47 10.59
CA THR A 99 14.95 -2.90 10.27
C THR A 99 15.05 -1.39 10.03
N HIS A 100 15.75 -0.65 10.89
CA HIS A 100 15.95 0.79 10.73
C HIS A 100 16.67 1.14 9.42
N LYS A 101 17.75 0.42 9.07
CA LYS A 101 18.46 0.62 7.80
C LYS A 101 17.58 0.28 6.60
N ALA A 102 16.80 -0.81 6.67
CA ALA A 102 15.88 -1.18 5.61
C ALA A 102 14.77 -0.14 5.39
N VAL A 103 14.23 0.42 6.48
CA VAL A 103 13.24 1.52 6.43
C VAL A 103 13.85 2.78 5.85
N SER A 104 15.07 3.14 6.25
CA SER A 104 15.78 4.31 5.69
C SER A 104 15.98 4.19 4.18
N ASN A 105 16.41 3.02 3.70
CA ASN A 105 16.55 2.75 2.26
C ASN A 105 15.20 2.83 1.53
N ALA A 106 14.16 2.22 2.11
CA ALA A 106 12.81 2.27 1.56
C ALA A 106 12.30 3.71 1.47
N PHE A 107 12.53 4.54 2.49
CA PHE A 107 12.13 5.94 2.51
C PHE A 107 12.78 6.75 1.39
N VAL A 108 14.10 6.59 1.19
CA VAL A 108 14.82 7.28 0.09
C VAL A 108 14.23 6.89 -1.27
N ILE A 109 13.98 5.60 -1.49
CA ILE A 109 13.42 5.11 -2.76
C ILE A 109 11.96 5.58 -2.95
N ILE A 110 11.15 5.61 -1.89
CA ILE A 110 9.79 6.16 -1.94
C ILE A 110 9.83 7.63 -2.37
N LEU A 111 10.73 8.45 -1.82
CA LEU A 111 10.85 9.87 -2.18
C LEU A 111 11.22 10.06 -3.65
N VAL A 112 12.20 9.30 -4.14
CA VAL A 112 12.62 9.39 -5.55
C VAL A 112 11.49 8.90 -6.47
N TYR A 113 10.87 7.76 -6.13
CA TYR A 113 9.78 7.19 -6.92
C TYR A 113 8.55 8.11 -6.95
N SER A 114 8.15 8.66 -5.80
CA SER A 114 7.01 9.57 -5.72
C SER A 114 7.23 10.85 -6.52
N PHE A 115 8.46 11.38 -6.55
CA PHE A 115 8.80 12.53 -7.38
C PHE A 115 8.52 12.26 -8.87
N PHE A 116 8.96 11.11 -9.39
CA PHE A 116 8.70 10.75 -10.79
C PHE A 116 7.24 10.45 -11.09
N ILE A 117 6.54 9.77 -10.18
CA ILE A 117 5.11 9.47 -10.33
C ILE A 117 4.24 10.71 -10.28
N ILE A 118 4.48 11.63 -9.35
CA ILE A 118 3.72 12.87 -9.27
C ILE A 118 4.07 13.75 -10.47
N GLY A 119 5.35 13.81 -10.85
CA GLY A 119 5.81 14.52 -12.04
C GLY A 119 5.18 13.99 -13.34
N SER A 120 4.93 12.68 -13.45
CA SER A 120 4.32 12.09 -14.64
C SER A 120 2.88 12.57 -14.89
N TYR A 121 2.19 13.09 -13.86
CA TYR A 121 0.84 13.64 -14.01
C TYR A 121 0.82 14.87 -14.91
N MET A 122 1.93 15.60 -15.03
CA MET A 122 2.02 16.74 -15.94
C MET A 122 2.04 16.32 -17.42
N PHE A 123 2.46 15.09 -17.74
CA PHE A 123 2.66 14.63 -19.11
C PHE A 123 1.44 13.93 -19.72
N ILE A 124 0.46 13.57 -18.90
CA ILE A 124 -0.81 13.03 -19.36
C ILE A 124 -1.81 14.18 -19.29
N PRO A 125 -2.19 14.84 -20.39
CA PRO A 125 -3.32 15.77 -20.31
C PRO A 125 -4.58 15.01 -19.92
N ASN A 126 -5.49 15.64 -19.16
CA ASN A 126 -6.81 15.10 -18.83
C ASN A 126 -6.83 13.72 -18.10
N TYR A 127 -5.82 13.33 -17.33
CA TYR A 127 -5.83 12.02 -16.63
C TYR A 127 -7.05 11.80 -15.72
N PHE A 128 -7.58 12.83 -15.07
CA PHE A 128 -8.82 12.71 -14.28
C PHE A 128 -10.10 12.58 -15.12
N VAL A 129 -10.01 12.85 -16.43
CA VAL A 129 -11.15 12.89 -17.35
C VAL A 129 -11.14 11.70 -18.29
N ASP A 130 -9.98 11.27 -18.77
CA ASP A 130 -9.85 10.20 -19.76
C ASP A 130 -9.30 8.90 -19.15
N TYR A 131 -8.52 9.01 -18.07
CA TYR A 131 -7.73 7.90 -17.54
C TYR A 131 -7.73 7.85 -16.00
N ILE A 132 -8.90 7.88 -15.35
CA ILE A 132 -9.00 7.94 -13.87
C ILE A 132 -8.26 6.81 -13.15
N TRP A 133 -8.11 5.67 -13.82
CA TRP A 133 -7.33 4.53 -13.33
C TRP A 133 -5.85 4.90 -13.10
N TYR A 134 -5.29 5.78 -13.94
CA TYR A 134 -3.89 6.16 -13.88
C TYR A 134 -3.54 6.82 -12.54
N PRO A 135 -4.07 8.02 -12.18
CA PRO A 135 -3.71 8.68 -10.92
C PRO A 135 -4.06 7.82 -9.69
N LEU A 136 -5.10 6.98 -9.78
CA LEU A 136 -5.47 6.08 -8.70
C LEU A 136 -4.40 5.01 -8.44
N PHE A 137 -4.05 4.23 -9.48
CA PHE A 137 -3.11 3.13 -9.32
C PHE A 137 -1.67 3.60 -9.17
N THR A 138 -1.28 4.71 -9.79
CA THR A 138 0.05 5.29 -9.57
C THR A 138 0.18 5.83 -8.16
N THR A 139 -0.84 6.47 -7.59
CA THR A 139 -0.81 6.90 -6.19
C THR A 139 -0.75 5.69 -5.25
N ALA A 140 -1.55 4.65 -5.50
CA ALA A 140 -1.50 3.41 -4.73
C ALA A 140 -0.14 2.69 -4.84
N SER A 141 0.56 2.83 -5.98
CA SER A 141 1.87 2.21 -6.20
C SER A 141 2.98 2.78 -5.31
N ILE A 142 2.88 4.04 -4.86
CA ILE A 142 3.90 4.71 -4.04
C ILE A 142 4.19 3.91 -2.75
N PRO A 143 3.21 3.64 -1.88
CA PRO A 143 3.43 2.83 -0.69
C PRO A 143 3.79 1.36 -1.02
N ILE A 144 3.32 0.81 -2.14
CA ILE A 144 3.65 -0.56 -2.57
C ILE A 144 5.14 -0.69 -2.90
N VAL A 145 5.70 0.24 -3.69
CA VAL A 145 7.13 0.28 -4.01
C VAL A 145 7.96 0.44 -2.74
N GLY A 146 7.49 1.26 -1.79
CA GLY A 146 8.09 1.37 -0.48
C GLY A 146 8.19 0.05 0.27
N LEU A 147 7.09 -0.69 0.35
CA LEU A 147 7.02 -2.00 1.02
C LEU A 147 7.89 -3.06 0.33
N LEU A 148 7.91 -3.07 -1.01
CA LEU A 148 8.78 -3.98 -1.77
C LEU A 148 10.26 -3.66 -1.54
N THR A 149 10.61 -2.38 -1.54
CA THR A 149 11.97 -1.92 -1.28
C THR A 149 12.42 -2.24 0.13
N TYR A 150 11.53 -2.05 1.11
CA TYR A 150 11.76 -2.46 2.50
C TYR A 150 12.10 -3.96 2.56
N LEU A 151 11.27 -4.80 1.94
CA LEU A 151 11.44 -6.25 1.93
C LEU A 151 12.75 -6.68 1.26
N ILE A 152 13.09 -6.08 0.13
CA ILE A 152 14.37 -6.32 -0.58
C ILE A 152 15.55 -5.89 0.30
N SER A 153 15.51 -4.66 0.84
CA SER A 153 16.58 -4.10 1.67
C SER A 153 16.80 -4.94 2.93
N PHE A 154 15.72 -5.34 3.59
CA PHE A 154 15.76 -6.19 4.78
C PHE A 154 16.41 -7.54 4.47
N LYS A 155 16.02 -8.21 3.38
CA LYS A 155 16.61 -9.49 2.97
C LYS A 155 18.10 -9.37 2.68
N VAL A 156 18.52 -8.31 1.99
CA VAL A 156 19.93 -8.06 1.67
C VAL A 156 20.75 -7.79 2.95
N LEU A 157 20.21 -7.03 3.89
CA LEU A 157 20.88 -6.68 5.14
C LEU A 157 20.93 -7.85 6.15
N GLN A 158 19.96 -8.76 6.13
CA GLN A 158 20.00 -9.97 6.94
C GLN A 158 21.09 -10.97 6.52
N HIS A 159 21.50 -10.95 5.25
CA HIS A 159 22.55 -11.83 4.73
C HIS A 159 23.96 -11.21 4.79
N LYS A 160 24.09 -10.00 5.35
CA LYS A 160 25.37 -9.35 5.67
C LYS A 160 25.72 -9.51 7.15
#